data_AF-A0A3D5SUJ0-F1
#
_entry.id   AF-A0A3D5SUJ0-F1
#
_cell.length_a   1.000
_cell.length_b   1.000
_cell.length_c   1.000
_cell.angle_alpha   90.00
_cell.angle_beta   90.00
_cell.angle_gamma   90.00
#
_symmetry.space_group_name_H-M   'P 1'
#
loop_
_entity.id
_entity.type
_entity.pdbx_description
1 polymer ?
#
loop_
_entity_poly.entity_id
_entity_poly.type
_entity_poly.pdbx_seq_one_letter_code
_entity_poly.pdbx_strand_id
1 'polypeptide(L)' 'RPQAGRPSRSLKALAQAAGIPPWQRPRMPLVWVNDALAWVAGIGAAAEFACPAGEPGVRIDWLNP' A
#
# COMPACT_ATOMS: atom_id res chain seq x y z
N ARG A 1 -10.18 1.52 -2.75
CA ARG A 1 -9.29 1.52 -3.94
C ARG A 1 -8.63 2.89 -4.03
N PRO A 2 -7.29 3.00 -4.01
CA PRO A 2 -6.64 4.29 -4.25
C PRO A 2 -6.97 4.75 -5.67
N GLN A 3 -7.49 5.97 -5.80
CA GLN A 3 -7.83 6.61 -7.08
C GLN A 3 -6.57 7.32 -7.59
N ALA A 4 -6.24 7.13 -8.87
CA ALA A 4 -5.17 7.86 -9.52
C ALA A 4 -5.49 9.37 -9.47
N GLY A 5 -4.54 10.19 -8.97
CA GLY A 5 -4.64 11.66 -8.95
C GLY A 5 -4.88 12.34 -7.59
N ARG A 6 -4.98 11.60 -6.48
CA ARG A 6 -5.01 12.22 -5.13
C ARG A 6 -3.58 12.51 -4.64
N PRO A 7 -3.29 13.64 -3.99
CA PRO A 7 -1.99 13.89 -3.36
C PRO A 7 -1.57 12.72 -2.45
N SER A 8 -0.29 12.36 -2.51
CA SER A 8 0.29 11.29 -1.70
C SER A 8 0.05 11.60 -0.23
N ARG A 9 -0.81 10.79 0.41
CA ARG A 9 -1.01 10.88 1.85
C ARG A 9 0.20 10.24 2.53
N SER A 10 0.66 10.84 3.62
CA SER A 10 1.70 10.22 4.43
C SER A 10 1.28 8.82 4.87
N LEU A 11 2.25 7.92 5.02
CA LEU A 11 2.01 6.55 5.50
C LEU A 11 1.20 6.54 6.81
N LYS A 12 1.45 7.51 7.70
CA LYS A 12 0.71 7.71 8.94
C LYS A 12 -0.79 7.96 8.69
N ALA A 13 -1.13 8.84 7.75
CA ALA A 13 -2.52 9.16 7.43
C ALA A 13 -3.23 7.99 6.74
N LEU A 14 -2.51 7.24 5.89
CA LEU A 14 -3.03 6.02 5.27
C LEU A 14 -3.32 4.94 6.32
N ALA A 15 -2.38 4.69 7.23
CA ALA A 15 -2.54 3.73 8.31
C ALA A 15 -3.69 4.13 9.26
N GLN A 16 -3.84 5.42 9.57
CA GLN A 16 -4.96 5.91 10.38
C GLN A 16 -6.32 5.72 9.67
N ALA A 17 -6.42 6.05 8.39
CA ALA A 17 -7.64 5.88 7.61
C ALA A 17 -8.02 4.39 7.43
N ALA A 18 -7.04 3.49 7.43
CA ALA A 18 -7.24 2.04 7.41
C ALA A 18 -7.55 1.45 8.80
N GLY A 19 -7.62 2.26 9.85
CA GLY A 19 -7.87 1.79 11.22
C GLY A 19 -6.69 1.03 11.84
N ILE A 20 -5.49 1.15 11.29
CA ILE A 20 -4.32 0.39 11.73
C ILE A 20 -3.74 1.03 13.01
N PRO A 21 -3.66 0.28 14.13
CA PRO A 21 -3.16 0.80 15.38
C PRO A 21 -1.69 1.21 15.33
N PRO A 22 -1.25 2.21 16.10
CA PRO A 22 0.14 2.69 16.09
C PRO A 22 1.18 1.59 16.34
N TRP A 23 0.91 0.63 17.22
CA TRP A 23 1.84 -0.46 17.56
C TRP A 23 2.04 -1.49 16.43
N GLN A 24 1.07 -1.59 15.50
CA GLN A 24 1.16 -2.50 14.37
C GLN A 24 1.96 -1.89 13.21
N ARG A 25 2.00 -0.56 13.11
CA ARG A 25 2.63 0.16 11.98
C ARG A 25 4.11 -0.16 11.77
N PRO A 26 4.95 -0.26 12.82
CA PRO A 26 6.35 -0.63 12.65
C PRO A 26 6.57 -2.07 12.14
N ARG A 27 5.55 -2.93 12.27
CA ARG A 27 5.61 -4.35 11.87
C ARG A 27 5.02 -4.60 10.48
N MET A 28 4.44 -3.58 9.84
CA MET A 28 3.85 -3.71 8.51
C MET A 28 4.95 -3.80 7.46
N PRO A 29 4.96 -4.85 6.62
CA PRO A 29 5.82 -4.88 5.46
C PRO A 29 5.53 -3.71 4.51
N LEU A 30 6.60 -3.11 3.98
CA LEU A 30 6.58 -2.09 2.95
C LEU A 30 7.33 -2.62 1.73
N VAL A 31 6.73 -2.53 0.55
CA VAL A 31 7.38 -2.92 -0.72
C VAL A 31 7.71 -1.66 -1.50
N TRP A 32 8.98 -1.57 -1.90
CA TRP A 32 9.53 -0.46 -2.66
C TRP A 32 10.00 -0.95 -4.03
N VAL A 33 9.82 -0.11 -5.05
CA VAL A 33 10.33 -0.33 -6.41
C VAL A 33 11.06 0.94 -6.82
N ASN A 34 12.38 0.86 -7.03
CA ASN A 34 13.22 2.00 -7.42
C ASN A 34 12.93 3.26 -6.58
N ASP A 35 13.01 3.11 -5.25
CA ASP A 35 12.77 4.17 -4.24
C ASP A 35 11.33 4.70 -4.13
N ALA A 36 10.38 4.16 -4.90
CA ALA A 36 8.96 4.49 -4.79
C ALA A 36 8.20 3.42 -3.98
N LEU A 37 7.36 3.86 -3.05
CA LEU A 37 6.56 2.98 -2.19
C LEU A 37 5.43 2.36 -3.01
N ALA A 38 5.59 1.09 -3.40
CA ALA A 38 4.69 0.40 -4.31
C ALA A 38 3.53 -0.29 -3.59
N TRP A 39 3.73 -0.80 -2.39
CA TRP A 39 2.68 -1.51 -1.64
C TRP A 39 2.89 -1.46 -0.13
N VAL A 40 1.78 -1.38 0.61
CA VAL A 40 1.76 -1.33 2.07
C VAL A 40 0.82 -2.39 2.62
N ALA A 41 1.32 -3.18 3.58
CA ALA A 41 0.55 -4.25 4.19
C ALA A 41 -0.70 -3.73 4.91
N GLY A 42 -1.85 -4.37 4.68
CA GLY A 42 -3.15 -3.91 5.22
C GLY A 42 -3.72 -2.66 4.55
N ILE A 43 -3.08 -2.12 3.51
CA ILE A 43 -3.56 -0.94 2.75
C ILE A 43 -3.67 -1.25 1.25
N GLY A 44 -2.66 -1.90 0.68
CA GLY A 44 -2.58 -2.28 -0.74
C GLY A 44 -1.53 -1.51 -1.54
N ALA A 45 -1.60 -1.65 -2.87
CA ALA A 45 -0.67 -1.03 -3.80
C ALA A 45 -0.93 0.48 -3.99
N ALA A 46 0.13 1.24 -4.24
CA ALA A 46 0.02 2.61 -4.74
C ALA A 46 -0.56 2.62 -6.16
N ALA A 47 -1.32 3.67 -6.49
CA ALA A 47 -2.06 3.73 -7.74
C ALA A 47 -1.15 3.70 -8.98
N GLU A 48 0.06 4.25 -8.89
CA GLU A 48 1.08 4.25 -9.94
C GLU A 48 1.65 2.85 -10.26
N PHE A 49 1.48 1.89 -9.35
CA PHE A 49 1.90 0.49 -9.52
C PHE A 49 0.72 -0.46 -9.79
N ALA A 50 -0.49 0.07 -9.94
CA ALA A 50 -1.66 -0.74 -10.25
C ALA A 50 -1.63 -1.16 -11.73
N CYS A 51 -1.70 -2.46 -11.98
CA CYS A 51 -1.84 -2.98 -13.33
C CYS A 51 -3.19 -2.54 -13.94
N PRO A 52 -3.19 -2.10 -15.21
CA PRO A 52 -4.43 -1.90 -15.96
C PRO A 52 -5.28 -3.18 -16.00
N ALA A 53 -6.57 -3.01 -16.24
CA ALA A 53 -7.47 -4.15 -16.37
C ALA A 53 -7.05 -5.02 -17.57
N GLY A 54 -6.83 -6.31 -17.31
CA GLY A 54 -6.41 -7.28 -18.33
C GLY A 54 -4.91 -7.41 -18.52
N GLU A 55 -4.09 -6.62 -17.83
CA GLU A 55 -2.63 -6.76 -17.87
C GLU A 55 -2.11 -7.67 -16.75
N PRO A 56 -1.01 -8.42 -16.99
CA PRO A 56 -0.40 -9.26 -15.98
C PRO A 56 0.14 -8.41 -14.82
N GLY A 57 0.01 -8.93 -13.61
CA GLY A 57 0.42 -8.26 -12.39
C GLY A 57 0.76 -9.23 -11.27
N VAL A 58 1.38 -8.70 -10.22
CA VAL A 58 1.73 -9.46 -9.02
C VAL A 58 0.74 -9.13 -7.91
N ARG A 59 0.17 -10.15 -7.27
CA ARG A 59 -0.60 -10.00 -6.04
C ARG A 59 0.33 -10.25 -4.85
N ILE A 60 0.40 -9.28 -3.95
CA ILE A 60 1.13 -9.41 -2.69
C ILE A 60 0.10 -9.66 -1.59
N ASP A 61 0.14 -10.85 -1.01
CA ASP A 61 -0.68 -11.24 0.13
C ASP A 61 0.18 -11.18 1.40
N TRP A 62 -0.34 -10.51 2.42
CA TRP A 62 0.27 -10.47 3.74
C TRP A 62 -0.53 -11.29 4.73
N LEU A 63 0.09 -12.37 5.17
CA LEU A 63 -0.40 -13.22 6.23
C LEU A 63 0.14 -12.64 7.54
N ASN A 64 -0.70 -11.86 8.22
CA ASN A 64 -0.41 -11.45 9.59
C ASN A 64 -0.67 -12.67 10.50
N PRO A 65 0.33 -13.18 11.24
CA PRO A 65 0.14 -14.26 12.20
C PRO A 65 -0.70 -13.80 13.41
#